data_AF-A0AAN8ASI0-F1
#
_entry.id   AF-A0AAN8ASI0-F1
#
_cell.length_a   1.000
_cell.length_b   1.000
_cell.length_c   1.000
_cell.angle_alpha   90.00
_cell.angle_beta   90.00
_cell.angle_gamma   90.00
#
_symmetry.space_group_name_H-M   'P 1'
#
loop_
_entity.id
_entity.type
_entity.pdbx_description
1 polymer ?
#
loop_
_entity_poly.entity_id
_entity_poly.type
_entity_poly.pdbx_seq_one_letter_code
_entity_poly.pdbx_strand_id
1 'polypeptide(L)'
;MEGPGKPSLAHIHPLLYTSVKVKDVHRLPKDSIYQFLLTDSHVALIREEGVFHPVPRGSSLVPANPQFQALRLCRRSDIRCLFVRKDDNCLVVDITFKTQKPYTRDKKIEFRRGSVDVCSISNLNTQEDSWKLSFGSTSDAVILINHLCT
;
A
#
# COMPACT_ATOMS: atom_id res chain seq x y z
N MET A 1 15.59 12.58 -8.66
CA MET A 1 15.46 12.58 -7.19
C MET A 1 15.71 11.16 -6.69
N GLU A 2 16.99 10.78 -6.57
CA GLU A 2 17.41 9.55 -5.90
C GLU A 2 17.86 9.93 -4.48
N GLY A 3 17.11 9.51 -3.48
CA GLY A 3 17.56 9.55 -2.09
C GLY A 3 18.12 8.18 -1.70
N PRO A 4 19.13 8.10 -0.82
CA PRO A 4 19.67 6.81 -0.39
C PRO A 4 18.56 5.97 0.25
N GLY A 5 18.23 4.84 -0.39
CA GLY A 5 17.17 3.92 0.03
C GLY A 5 15.87 3.96 -0.77
N LYS A 6 15.75 4.82 -1.79
CA LYS A 6 14.63 4.78 -2.74
C LYS A 6 15.11 4.12 -4.05
N PRO A 7 14.63 2.91 -4.40
CA PRO A 7 14.98 2.31 -5.68
C PRO A 7 14.55 3.26 -6.81
N SER A 8 15.37 3.38 -7.86
CA SER A 8 14.94 4.05 -9.09
C SER A 8 13.62 3.43 -9.55
N LEU A 9 12.66 4.25 -9.96
CA LEU A 9 11.36 3.78 -10.45
C LEU A 9 11.50 2.82 -11.64
N ALA A 10 12.60 2.91 -12.39
CA ALA A 10 12.94 2.00 -13.48
C ALA A 10 13.24 0.56 -13.03
N HIS A 11 13.43 0.32 -11.73
CA HIS A 11 13.73 -0.99 -11.15
C HIS A 11 12.58 -1.60 -10.34
N ILE A 12 11.37 -1.04 -10.40
CA ILE A 12 10.22 -1.57 -9.67
C ILE A 12 9.32 -2.31 -10.68
N HIS A 13 9.16 -3.62 -10.51
CA HIS A 13 8.28 -4.44 -11.34
C HIS A 13 6.94 -4.68 -10.65
N PRO A 14 5.82 -4.11 -11.13
CA PRO A 14 4.48 -4.48 -10.66
C PRO A 14 4.19 -5.93 -11.02
N LEU A 15 3.79 -6.73 -10.04
CA LEU A 15 3.43 -8.15 -10.20
C LEU A 15 1.92 -8.36 -10.14
N LEU A 16 1.23 -7.61 -9.28
CA LEU A 16 -0.22 -7.64 -9.16
C LEU A 16 -0.74 -6.26 -8.80
N TYR A 17 -1.77 -5.81 -9.51
CA TYR A 17 -2.54 -4.63 -9.17
C TYR A 17 -4.01 -4.99 -9.23
N THR A 18 -4.70 -4.93 -8.09
CA THR A 18 -6.10 -5.36 -7.97
C THR A 18 -6.83 -4.62 -6.87
N SER A 19 -8.15 -4.61 -6.95
CA SER A 19 -9.00 -4.01 -5.93
C SER A 19 -9.31 -5.01 -4.82
N VAL A 20 -9.11 -4.59 -3.58
CA VAL A 20 -9.37 -5.40 -2.38
C VAL A 20 -10.27 -4.64 -1.42
N LYS A 21 -11.12 -5.39 -0.71
CA LYS A 21 -11.87 -4.86 0.41
C LYS A 21 -11.09 -5.10 1.70
N VAL A 22 -10.80 -4.03 2.43
CA VAL A 22 -10.05 -4.11 3.69
C VAL A 22 -11.00 -4.47 4.83
N LYS A 23 -10.79 -5.64 5.44
CA LYS A 23 -11.57 -6.14 6.58
C LYS A 23 -10.97 -5.70 7.91
N ASP A 24 -9.64 -5.67 8.00
CA ASP A 24 -8.94 -5.27 9.21
C ASP A 24 -7.53 -4.75 8.89
N VAL A 25 -7.38 -3.43 8.97
CA VAL A 25 -6.14 -2.66 8.85
C VAL A 25 -6.32 -1.45 9.77
N HIS A 26 -5.39 -1.23 10.68
CA HIS A 26 -5.50 -0.17 11.68
C HIS A 26 -5.55 1.21 10.98
N ARG A 27 -6.36 2.14 11.49
CA ARG A 27 -6.55 3.51 10.92
C ARG A 27 -7.07 3.57 9.49
N LEU A 28 -7.52 2.45 8.91
CA LEU A 28 -8.19 2.45 7.63
C LEU A 28 -9.69 2.19 7.80
N PRO A 29 -10.56 2.95 7.12
CA PRO A 29 -12.00 2.65 7.08
C PRO A 29 -12.25 1.17 6.74
N LYS A 30 -12.91 0.47 7.67
CA LYS A 30 -13.34 -0.90 7.46
C LYS A 30 -14.33 -0.95 6.30
N ASP A 31 -14.32 -2.08 5.61
CA ASP A 31 -15.22 -2.37 4.50
C ASP A 31 -15.11 -1.45 3.28
N SER A 32 -14.07 -0.61 3.23
CA SER A 32 -13.76 0.23 2.07
C SER A 32 -12.90 -0.52 1.04
N ILE A 33 -13.07 -0.15 -0.22
CA ILE A 33 -12.31 -0.71 -1.35
C ILE A 33 -11.04 0.13 -1.54
N TYR A 34 -9.91 -0.56 -1.66
CA TYR A 34 -8.60 0.01 -1.94
C TYR A 34 -7.93 -0.74 -3.06
N GLN A 35 -6.92 -0.12 -3.66
CA GLN A 35 -6.05 -0.79 -4.60
C GLN A 35 -4.89 -1.44 -3.85
N PHE A 36 -4.68 -2.72 -4.10
CA PHE A 36 -3.55 -3.48 -3.64
C PHE A 36 -2.53 -3.58 -4.77
N LEU A 37 -1.28 -3.20 -4.47
CA LEU A 37 -0.16 -3.30 -5.38
C LEU A 37 0.91 -4.21 -4.77
N LEU A 38 1.23 -5.28 -5.48
CA LEU A 38 2.41 -6.12 -5.22
C LEU A 38 3.48 -5.77 -6.26
N THR A 39 4.69 -5.55 -5.78
CA THR A 39 5.88 -5.46 -6.62
C THR A 39 6.87 -6.58 -6.26
N ASP A 40 7.98 -6.63 -6.99
CA ASP A 40 9.14 -7.45 -6.64
C ASP A 40 9.68 -7.20 -5.22
N SER A 41 9.53 -5.98 -4.70
CA SER A 41 10.18 -5.52 -3.47
C SER A 41 9.23 -5.13 -2.34
N HIS A 42 7.99 -4.74 -2.66
CA HIS A 42 7.04 -4.16 -1.71
C HIS A 42 5.60 -4.64 -1.95
N VAL A 43 4.78 -4.47 -0.92
CA VAL A 43 3.33 -4.51 -1.00
C VAL A 43 2.77 -3.18 -0.51
N ALA A 44 1.73 -2.68 -1.18
CA ALA A 44 1.12 -1.41 -0.85
C ALA A 44 -0.41 -1.48 -0.90
N LEU A 45 -1.05 -0.75 0.02
CA LEU A 45 -2.44 -0.36 -0.07
C LEU A 45 -2.50 1.09 -0.51
N ILE A 46 -3.24 1.35 -1.58
CA ILE A 46 -3.30 2.62 -2.27
C ILE A 46 -4.76 3.04 -2.35
N ARG A 47 -5.03 4.30 -2.05
CA ARG A 47 -6.28 4.96 -2.42
C ARG A 47 -6.11 5.55 -3.81
N GLU A 48 -6.95 5.12 -4.73
CA GLU A 48 -7.00 5.65 -6.09
C GLU A 48 -8.19 6.61 -6.22
N GLU A 49 -7.91 7.85 -6.60
CA GLU A 49 -8.93 8.87 -6.89
C GLU A 49 -9.18 8.91 -8.39
N GLY A 50 -10.19 8.18 -8.87
CA GLY A 50 -10.55 8.14 -10.28
C GLY A 50 -11.40 9.33 -10.78
N VAL A 51 -11.88 10.20 -9.88
CA VAL A 51 -12.85 11.25 -10.24
C VAL A 51 -12.22 12.42 -10.98
N PHE A 52 -10.99 12.81 -10.59
CA PHE A 52 -10.32 14.00 -11.11
C PHE A 52 -9.06 13.66 -11.91
N HIS A 53 -8.87 12.38 -12.26
CA HIS A 53 -7.65 11.88 -12.87
C HIS A 53 -7.95 10.99 -14.09
N PRO A 54 -7.28 11.21 -15.23
CA PRO A 54 -6.37 12.33 -15.50
C PRO A 54 -7.13 13.67 -15.49
N VAL A 55 -6.44 14.76 -15.18
CA VAL A 55 -7.06 16.10 -15.15
C VAL A 55 -7.65 16.41 -16.53
N PRO A 56 -8.96 16.71 -16.63
CA PRO A 56 -9.58 17.03 -17.91
C PRO A 56 -8.88 18.21 -18.59
N ARG A 57 -8.60 18.07 -19.90
CA ARG A 57 -7.96 19.13 -20.69
C ARG A 57 -8.85 20.39 -20.66
N GLY A 58 -8.27 21.54 -20.32
CA GLY A 58 -8.98 22.82 -20.23
C GLY A 58 -9.61 23.11 -18.87
N SER A 59 -9.53 22.19 -17.90
CA SER A 59 -9.92 22.48 -16.52
C SER A 59 -8.86 23.33 -15.83
N SER A 60 -9.28 24.42 -15.18
CA SER A 60 -8.45 25.19 -14.23
C SER A 60 -8.50 24.60 -12.81
N LEU A 61 -9.32 23.57 -12.58
CA LEU A 61 -9.44 22.93 -11.28
C LEU A 61 -8.20 22.08 -11.03
N VAL A 62 -7.48 22.43 -9.97
CA VAL A 62 -6.40 21.62 -9.43
C VAL A 62 -7.03 20.54 -8.54
N PRO A 63 -6.85 19.23 -8.83
CA PRO A 63 -7.34 18.18 -7.96
C PRO A 63 -6.78 18.36 -6.54
N ALA A 64 -7.66 18.31 -5.55
CA ALA A 64 -7.25 18.46 -4.15
C ALA A 64 -6.35 17.28 -3.68
N ASN A 65 -6.53 16.11 -4.28
CA ASN A 65 -5.82 14.88 -3.96
C ASN A 65 -5.07 14.33 -5.18
N PRO A 66 -3.92 13.66 -4.97
CA PRO A 66 -3.23 12.94 -6.04
C PRO A 66 -4.07 11.76 -6.56
N GLN A 67 -3.80 11.30 -7.78
CA GLN A 67 -4.46 10.12 -8.36
C GLN A 67 -4.25 8.88 -7.49
N PHE A 68 -3.01 8.69 -7.03
CA PHE A 68 -2.63 7.56 -6.19
C PHE A 68 -2.06 8.08 -4.87
N GLN A 69 -2.73 7.74 -3.77
CA GLN A 69 -2.26 8.01 -2.43
C GLN A 69 -1.91 6.69 -1.74
N ALA A 70 -0.62 6.45 -1.49
CA ALA A 70 -0.19 5.29 -0.73
C ALA A 70 -0.60 5.45 0.74
N LEU A 71 -1.39 4.51 1.24
CA LEU A 71 -1.91 4.51 2.61
C LEU A 71 -1.04 3.63 3.52
N ARG A 72 -0.66 2.46 3.01
CA ARG A 72 0.22 1.51 3.68
C ARG A 72 1.26 0.98 2.69
N LEU A 73 2.48 0.79 3.17
CA LEU A 73 3.61 0.27 2.39
C LEU A 73 4.46 -0.60 3.29
N CYS A 74 4.66 -1.85 2.89
CA CYS A 74 5.53 -2.80 3.58
C CYS A 74 6.50 -3.41 2.59
N ARG A 75 7.70 -3.74 3.05
CA ARG A 75 8.63 -4.54 2.24
C ARG A 75 8.08 -5.95 2.10
N ARG A 76 8.22 -6.52 0.92
CA ARG A 76 7.85 -7.92 0.68
C ARG A 76 8.66 -8.87 1.58
N SER A 77 9.92 -8.54 1.87
CA SER A 77 10.79 -9.28 2.81
C SER A 77 10.29 -9.31 4.26
N ASP A 78 9.37 -8.41 4.61
CA ASP A 78 8.82 -8.30 5.96
C ASP A 78 7.56 -9.18 6.11
N ILE A 79 7.04 -9.77 5.04
CA ILE A 79 5.94 -10.73 5.13
C ILE A 79 6.44 -12.00 5.85
N ARG A 80 5.72 -12.42 6.89
CA ARG A 80 6.01 -13.65 7.64
C ARG A 80 5.20 -14.82 7.12
N CYS A 81 3.90 -14.63 6.97
CA CYS A 81 2.99 -15.67 6.56
C CYS A 81 1.71 -15.09 5.94
N LEU A 82 1.01 -15.96 5.22
CA LEU A 82 -0.29 -15.72 4.63
C LEU A 82 -1.29 -16.73 5.20
N PHE A 83 -2.43 -16.25 5.70
CA PHE A 83 -3.57 -17.12 6.00
C PHE A 83 -4.66 -16.90 4.97
N VAL A 84 -5.05 -17.95 4.28
CA VAL A 84 -6.05 -17.91 3.21
C VAL A 84 -7.29 -18.63 3.68
N ARG A 85 -8.44 -17.97 3.57
CA ARG A 85 -9.74 -18.55 3.91
C ARG A 85 -10.80 -18.10 2.91
N LYS A 86 -11.81 -18.95 2.70
CA LYS A 86 -12.98 -18.60 1.88
C LYS A 86 -14.06 -18.01 2.78
N ASP A 87 -14.66 -16.90 2.37
CA ASP A 87 -15.66 -16.14 3.13
C ASP A 87 -16.67 -15.53 2.15
N ASP A 88 -17.94 -15.92 2.23
CA ASP A 88 -19.03 -15.43 1.35
C ASP A 88 -18.65 -15.33 -0.15
N ASN A 89 -18.14 -16.44 -0.70
CA ASN A 89 -17.64 -16.57 -2.08
C ASN A 89 -16.40 -15.74 -2.45
N CYS A 90 -15.85 -14.95 -1.53
CA CYS A 90 -14.58 -14.25 -1.70
C CYS A 90 -13.44 -15.05 -1.06
N LEU A 91 -12.22 -14.87 -1.58
CA LEU A 91 -11.02 -15.28 -0.86
C LEU A 91 -10.55 -14.15 0.03
N VAL A 92 -10.35 -14.45 1.31
CA VAL A 92 -9.78 -13.55 2.29
C VAL A 92 -8.35 -14.00 2.58
N VAL A 93 -7.40 -13.10 2.37
CA VAL A 93 -5.99 -13.29 2.66
C VAL A 93 -5.61 -12.38 3.81
N ASP A 94 -5.12 -12.98 4.88
CA ASP A 94 -4.51 -12.30 6.01
C ASP A 94 -2.98 -12.33 5.84
N ILE A 95 -2.37 -11.16 5.68
CA ILE A 95 -0.94 -11.00 5.48
C ILE A 95 -0.33 -10.54 6.80
N THR A 96 0.46 -11.39 7.43
CA THR A 96 1.15 -11.04 8.68
C THR A 96 2.56 -10.55 8.39
N PHE A 97 2.95 -9.42 8.99
CA PHE A 97 4.28 -8.82 8.81
C PHE A 97 5.18 -9.04 10.03
N LYS A 98 6.49 -8.93 9.85
CA LYS A 98 7.49 -8.89 10.91
C LYS A 98 7.30 -7.60 11.69
N THR A 99 7.08 -7.70 13.00
CA THR A 99 7.03 -6.54 13.88
C THR A 99 8.39 -5.85 13.85
N GLN A 100 8.46 -4.64 13.29
CA GLN A 100 9.68 -3.84 13.38
C GLN A 100 9.75 -3.22 14.78
N LYS A 101 10.86 -3.42 15.50
CA LYS A 101 11.12 -2.65 16.73
C LYS A 101 11.14 -1.17 16.37
N PRO A 102 10.52 -0.28 17.17
CA PRO A 102 10.55 1.14 16.89
C PRO A 102 12.00 1.60 16.84
N TYR A 103 12.46 2.01 15.65
CA TYR A 103 13.77 2.60 15.47
C TYR A 103 13.66 4.05 15.95
N THR A 104 14.07 4.32 17.19
CA THR A 104 14.24 5.68 17.70
C THR A 104 15.38 6.36 16.94
N ARG A 105 15.04 7.14 15.90
CA ARG A 105 15.98 8.07 15.29
C ARG A 105 15.61 9.49 15.72
N ASP A 106 16.20 9.92 16.84
CA ASP A 106 16.30 11.33 17.19
C ASP A 106 17.05 12.06 16.08
N LYS A 107 16.33 12.67 15.13
CA LYS A 107 16.84 13.81 14.36
C LYS A 107 15.71 14.81 14.11
N LYS A 108 15.74 15.86 14.93
CA LYS A 108 15.11 17.16 14.66
C LYS A 108 15.54 17.62 13.26
N ILE A 109 14.64 17.58 12.28
CA ILE A 109 14.81 18.22 10.99
C ILE A 109 13.71 19.28 10.88
N GLU A 110 14.14 20.54 10.88
CA GLU A 110 13.28 21.70 10.67
C GLU A 110 12.60 21.62 9.30
N PHE A 111 11.27 21.71 9.30
CA PHE A 111 10.47 21.80 8.09
C PHE A 111 10.65 23.18 7.45
N ARG A 112 11.35 23.26 6.31
CA ARG A 112 11.19 24.40 5.39
C ARG A 112 9.94 24.18 4.55
N ARG A 113 9.02 25.14 4.69
CA ARG A 113 7.77 25.34 3.95
C ARG A 113 8.04 25.32 2.44
N GLY A 114 7.42 24.40 1.70
CA GLY A 114 7.45 24.40 0.23
C GLY A 114 7.89 23.08 -0.41
N SER A 115 7.28 21.97 -0.03
CA SER A 115 7.32 20.73 -0.82
C SER A 115 6.00 20.02 -0.60
N VAL A 116 5.40 19.53 -1.69
CA VAL A 116 4.17 18.74 -1.70
C VAL A 116 4.24 17.71 -0.58
N ASP A 117 3.21 17.71 0.27
CA ASP A 117 3.11 16.94 1.51
C ASP A 117 3.04 15.44 1.18
N VAL A 118 4.19 14.85 0.84
CA VAL A 118 4.37 13.41 0.85
C VAL A 118 4.35 13.04 2.32
N CYS A 119 3.15 12.71 2.81
CA CYS A 119 2.90 12.19 4.14
C CYS A 119 4.11 11.40 4.60
N SER A 120 4.79 11.91 5.64
CA SER A 120 6.00 11.36 6.22
C SER A 120 5.87 9.84 6.39
N ILE A 121 6.38 9.09 5.41
CA ILE A 121 6.41 7.61 5.39
C ILE A 121 7.20 7.09 6.60
N SER A 122 7.94 7.96 7.29
CA SER A 122 8.71 7.66 8.49
C SER A 122 7.88 7.32 9.75
N ASN A 123 6.58 7.61 9.79
CA ASN A 123 5.76 7.42 11.00
C ASN A 123 4.62 6.39 10.86
N LEU A 124 4.55 5.64 9.75
CA LEU A 124 3.56 4.56 9.58
C LEU A 124 4.00 3.23 10.21
N ASN A 125 5.23 3.17 10.76
CA ASN A 125 5.90 1.93 11.11
C ASN A 125 5.73 1.48 12.57
N THR A 126 4.65 1.91 13.21
CA THR A 126 4.28 1.42 14.54
C THR A 126 2.91 0.77 14.45
N GLN A 127 2.92 -0.55 14.62
CA GLN A 127 1.76 -1.36 15.02
C GLN A 127 0.79 -1.74 13.90
N GLU A 128 1.27 -2.46 12.89
CA GLU A 128 0.37 -3.22 12.02
C GLU A 128 0.95 -4.60 11.77
N ASP A 129 0.60 -5.53 12.65
CA ASP A 129 1.12 -6.90 12.59
C ASP A 129 0.46 -7.72 11.49
N SER A 130 -0.70 -7.28 10.96
CA SER A 130 -1.43 -8.00 9.91
C SER A 130 -2.34 -7.11 9.06
N TRP A 131 -2.54 -7.50 7.79
CA TRP A 131 -3.53 -6.93 6.87
C TRP A 131 -4.53 -8.00 6.44
N LYS A 132 -5.82 -7.75 6.67
CA LYS A 132 -6.88 -8.66 6.26
C LYS A 132 -7.62 -8.14 5.04
N LEU A 133 -7.37 -8.78 3.90
CA LEU A 133 -7.81 -8.35 2.57
C LEU A 133 -8.80 -9.35 1.99
N SER A 134 -9.93 -8.88 1.48
CA SER A 134 -10.91 -9.68 0.76
C SER A 134 -10.80 -9.39 -0.74
N PHE A 135 -10.55 -10.42 -1.54
CA PHE A 135 -10.39 -10.33 -2.98
C PHE A 135 -11.74 -10.56 -3.66
N GLY A 136 -12.11 -9.67 -4.57
CA GLY A 136 -13.28 -9.84 -5.43
C GLY A 136 -13.09 -10.94 -6.48
N SER A 137 -11.82 -11.27 -6.81
CA SER A 137 -11.48 -12.35 -7.73
C SER A 137 -10.62 -13.42 -7.05
N THR A 138 -11.02 -14.67 -7.21
CA THR A 138 -10.22 -15.83 -6.78
C THR A 138 -8.91 -15.91 -7.56
N SER A 139 -8.89 -15.54 -8.86
CA SER A 139 -7.66 -15.56 -9.66
C SER A 139 -6.60 -14.64 -9.08
N ASP A 140 -6.99 -13.44 -8.66
CA ASP A 140 -6.07 -12.42 -8.18
C ASP A 140 -5.45 -12.83 -6.85
N ALA A 141 -6.26 -13.45 -5.98
CA ALA A 141 -5.76 -14.02 -4.72
C ALA A 141 -4.77 -15.17 -4.99
N VAL A 142 -5.04 -16.02 -5.98
CA VAL A 142 -4.11 -17.11 -6.37
C VAL A 142 -2.81 -16.54 -6.95
N ILE A 143 -2.87 -15.49 -7.78
CA ILE A 143 -1.69 -14.80 -8.30
C ILE A 143 -0.84 -14.23 -7.16
N LEU A 144 -1.47 -13.58 -6.18
CA LEU A 144 -0.79 -13.09 -4.98
C LEU A 144 -0.05 -14.22 -4.25
N ILE A 145 -0.73 -15.33 -3.97
CA ILE A 145 -0.17 -16.48 -3.27
C ILE A 145 1.02 -17.06 -4.05
N ASN A 146 0.86 -17.25 -5.36
CA ASN A 146 1.91 -17.79 -6.21
C ASN A 146 3.15 -16.89 -6.21
N HIS A 147 2.98 -15.57 -6.21
CA HIS A 147 4.13 -14.68 -6.14
C HIS A 147 4.78 -14.64 -4.77
N LEU A 148 4.05 -14.86 -3.67
CA LEU A 148 4.59 -14.71 -2.31
C LEU A 148 5.12 -16.03 -1.70
N CYS A 149 4.69 -17.18 -2.21
CA CYS A 149 5.03 -18.50 -1.68
C CYS A 149 6.11 -19.27 -2.48
N THR A 150 6.71 -18.65 -3.49
CA THR A 150 7.93 -19.13 -4.16
C THR A 150 9.17 -18.89 -3.31
#